data_AF-A0A376IPM5-F1
#
_entry.id   AF-A0A376IPM5-F1
#
_cell.length_a   1.000
_cell.length_b   1.000
_cell.length_c   1.000
_cell.angle_alpha   90.00
_cell.angle_beta   90.00
_cell.angle_gamma   90.00
#
_symmetry.space_group_name_H-M   'P 1'
#
loop_
_entity.id
_entity.type
_entity.pdbx_description
1 polymer ?
#
loop_
_entity_poly.entity_id
_entity_poly.type
_entity_poly.pdbx_seq_one_letter_code
_entity_poly.pdbx_strand_id
1 'polypeptide(L)'
;MKKVKVTIAHLEEHYEGIVRAANVTFQVIQNESVIVKDSLSGKASHPFTKIYAVDVDESAVHVMHDRPDLSWLTITAELVE
;
A
#
# COMPACT_ATOMS: atom_id res chain seq x y z
N MET A 1 3.22 21.32 0.72
CA MET A 1 3.58 19.89 0.77
C MET A 1 2.53 19.17 1.62
N LYS A 2 1.86 18.19 1.02
CA LYS A 2 0.92 17.31 1.70
C LYS A 2 1.59 16.00 2.07
N LYS A 3 0.90 15.16 2.83
CA LYS A 3 1.33 13.80 3.12
C LYS A 3 0.28 12.82 2.65
N VAL A 4 0.74 11.67 2.16
CA VAL A 4 -0.11 10.50 1.96
C VAL A 4 0.29 9.47 3.00
N LYS A 5 -0.72 9.00 3.73
CA LYS A 5 -0.61 7.89 4.66
C LYS A 5 -1.08 6.63 3.94
N VAL A 6 -0.18 5.68 3.74
CA VAL A 6 -0.49 4.37 3.17
C VAL A 6 -0.56 3.36 4.30
N THR A 7 -1.68 2.64 4.41
CA THR A 7 -1.87 1.57 5.39
C THR A 7 -1.89 0.23 4.68
N ILE A 8 -1.07 -0.70 5.15
CA ILE A 8 -0.92 -2.04 4.60
C ILE A 8 -1.30 -3.05 5.68
N ALA A 9 -2.17 -4.00 5.35
CA ALA A 9 -2.56 -5.10 6.22
C ALA A 9 -2.51 -6.44 5.48
N HIS A 10 -2.18 -7.50 6.20
CA HIS A 10 -2.11 -8.87 5.70
C HIS A 10 -1.09 -9.07 4.56
N LEU A 11 0.10 -8.48 4.71
CA LEU A 11 1.21 -8.74 3.80
C LEU A 11 1.90 -10.06 4.20
N GLU A 12 1.26 -11.17 3.85
CA GLU A 12 1.78 -12.51 4.06
C GLU A 12 1.23 -13.49 3.01
N GLU A 13 1.96 -14.59 2.80
CA GLU A 13 1.49 -15.73 2.01
C GLU A 13 1.13 -16.88 2.93
N HIS A 14 0.05 -17.58 2.63
CA HIS A 14 -0.37 -18.78 3.35
C HIS A 14 -0.19 -19.99 2.44
N TYR A 15 0.76 -20.86 2.78
CA TYR A 15 1.03 -22.08 2.01
C TYR A 15 1.14 -23.28 2.96
N GLU A 16 0.26 -24.27 2.79
CA GLU A 16 0.23 -25.50 3.60
C GLU A 16 0.22 -25.23 5.13
N GLY A 17 -0.53 -24.20 5.57
CA GLY A 17 -0.59 -23.81 6.98
C GLY A 17 0.62 -23.02 7.49
N ILE A 18 1.58 -22.71 6.62
CA ILE A 18 2.76 -21.88 6.95
C ILE A 18 2.51 -20.45 6.47
N VAL A 19 2.66 -19.49 7.39
CA VAL A 19 2.63 -18.06 7.09
C VAL A 19 4.03 -17.57 6.73
N ARG A 20 4.20 -17.08 5.51
CA ARG A 20 5.48 -16.61 4.94
C ARG A 20 5.45 -15.13 4.63
N ALA A 21 6.64 -14.53 4.53
CA ALA A 21 6.79 -13.16 4.07
C ALA A 21 6.36 -13.05 2.60
N ALA A 22 5.75 -11.92 2.24
CA ALA A 22 5.35 -11.58 0.88
C ALA A 22 6.09 -10.34 0.40
N ASN A 23 6.11 -10.16 -0.92
CA ASN A 23 6.54 -8.93 -1.57
C ASN A 23 5.35 -8.32 -2.30
N VAL A 24 5.26 -6.99 -2.28
CA VAL A 24 4.27 -6.23 -3.04
C VAL A 24 4.89 -4.95 -3.58
N THR A 25 4.56 -4.61 -4.81
CA THR A 25 4.75 -3.26 -5.36
C THR A 25 3.38 -2.59 -5.44
N PHE A 26 3.29 -1.37 -4.91
CA PHE A 26 2.06 -0.60 -4.99
C PHE A 26 2.32 0.82 -5.52
N GLN A 27 1.25 1.40 -6.05
CA GLN A 27 1.23 2.76 -6.57
C GLN A 27 0.04 3.49 -5.96
N VAL A 28 0.27 4.72 -5.51
CA VAL A 28 -0.79 5.66 -5.16
C VAL A 28 -0.97 6.60 -6.34
N ILE A 29 -2.20 6.69 -6.84
CA ILE A 29 -2.55 7.42 -8.05
C ILE A 29 -3.54 8.53 -7.67
N GLN A 30 -3.30 9.73 -8.19
CA GLN A 30 -4.19 10.87 -8.11
C GLN A 30 -4.32 11.48 -9.51
N ASN A 31 -5.54 11.77 -9.96
CA ASN A 31 -5.77 12.40 -11.26
C ASN A 31 -5.00 11.69 -12.40
N GLU A 32 -5.06 10.36 -12.44
CA GLU A 32 -4.37 9.49 -13.41
C GLU A 32 -2.83 9.50 -13.36
N SER A 33 -2.24 10.25 -12.42
CA SER A 33 -0.80 10.38 -12.22
C SER A 33 -0.35 9.60 -10.98
N VAL A 34 0.80 8.93 -11.09
CA VAL A 34 1.41 8.21 -9.97
C VAL A 34 2.14 9.21 -9.07
N ILE A 35 1.66 9.37 -7.84
CA ILE A 35 2.23 10.31 -6.86
C ILE A 35 3.16 9.61 -5.86
N VAL A 36 2.98 8.29 -5.67
CA VAL A 36 3.87 7.42 -4.88
C VAL A 36 3.98 6.08 -5.59
N LYS A 37 5.20 5.54 -5.65
CA LYS A 37 5.47 4.15 -6.05
C LYS A 37 6.48 3.59 -5.06
N ASP A 38 6.14 2.47 -4.42
CA ASP A 38 7.02 1.82 -3.45
C ASP A 38 6.87 0.29 -3.54
N SER A 39 7.87 -0.41 -3.01
CA SER A 39 7.89 -1.86 -2.90
C SER A 39 8.22 -2.26 -1.47
N LEU A 40 7.49 -3.23 -0.95
CA LEU A 40 7.63 -3.73 0.41
C LEU A 40 7.88 -5.23 0.37
N SER A 41 8.82 -5.66 1.20
CA SER A 41 9.13 -7.05 1.47
C SER A 41 8.99 -7.28 2.97
N GLY A 42 8.24 -8.29 3.37
CA GLY A 42 8.12 -8.62 4.79
C GLY A 42 6.91 -9.46 5.11
N LYS A 43 6.66 -9.61 6.41
CA LYS A 43 5.48 -10.28 6.95
C LYS A 43 4.74 -9.32 7.87
N ALA A 44 3.50 -8.97 7.55
CA ALA A 44 2.71 -8.05 8.34
C ALA A 44 1.25 -8.49 8.49
N SER A 45 1.01 -9.31 9.53
CA SER A 45 -0.33 -9.80 9.87
C SER A 45 -1.20 -8.74 10.55
N HIS A 46 -0.62 -7.64 11.02
CA HIS A 46 -1.34 -6.49 11.56
C HIS A 46 -1.11 -5.27 10.67
N PRO A 47 -2.10 -4.35 10.59
CA PRO A 47 -1.95 -3.13 9.82
C PRO A 47 -0.72 -2.32 10.27
N PHE A 48 0.04 -1.82 9.30
CA PHE A 48 1.09 -0.83 9.53
C PHE A 48 0.97 0.30 8.52
N THR A 49 1.64 1.40 8.81
CA THR A 49 1.52 2.62 8.03
C THR A 49 2.89 3.14 7.59
N LYS A 50 2.96 3.65 6.35
CA LYS A 50 4.07 4.50 5.86
C LYS A 50 3.51 5.84 5.44
N ILE A 51 4.28 6.90 5.68
CA ILE A 51 3.91 8.28 5.34
C ILE A 51 4.88 8.80 4.27
N TYR A 52 4.34 9.40 3.21
CA TYR A 52 5.10 9.97 2.11
C TYR A 52 4.78 11.45 1.98
N ALA A 53 5.80 12.29 1.88
CA ALA A 53 5.63 13.70 1.53
C ALA A 53 5.41 13.80 0.01
N VAL A 54 4.35 14.49 -0.38
CA VAL A 54 3.93 14.63 -1.79
C VAL A 54 3.52 16.07 -2.07
N ASP A 55 3.63 16.47 -3.33
CA ASP A 55 3.14 17.77 -3.80
C ASP A 55 1.92 17.55 -4.71
N VAL A 56 0.74 17.61 -4.09
CA VAL A 56 -0.54 17.19 -4.66
C VAL A 56 -1.65 18.07 -4.13
N ASP A 57 -2.79 18.09 -4.83
CA ASP A 57 -3.99 18.79 -4.42
C ASP A 57 -4.85 17.97 -3.43
N GLU A 58 -6.10 18.37 -3.19
CA GLU A 58 -7.03 17.68 -2.27
C GLU A 58 -7.87 16.57 -2.93
N SER A 59 -7.60 16.25 -4.19
CA SER A 59 -8.35 15.23 -4.93
C SER A 59 -8.15 13.85 -4.31
N ALA A 60 -9.17 13.01 -4.45
CA ALA A 60 -9.13 11.64 -3.97
C ALA A 60 -7.95 10.87 -4.58
N VAL A 61 -7.36 10.01 -3.76
CA VAL A 61 -6.30 9.08 -4.16
C VAL A 61 -6.84 7.67 -4.19
N HIS A 62 -6.27 6.81 -5.02
CA HIS A 62 -6.55 5.39 -5.01
C HIS A 62 -5.24 4.59 -5.12
N VAL A 63 -5.31 3.31 -4.76
CA VAL A 63 -4.16 2.41 -4.72
C VAL A 63 -4.32 1.31 -5.75
N MET A 64 -3.23 0.97 -6.42
CA MET A 64 -3.08 -0.25 -7.20
C MET A 64 -1.88 -1.05 -6.70
N HIS A 65 -1.94 -2.38 -6.76
CA HIS A 65 -0.83 -3.26 -6.43
C HIS A 65 -0.71 -4.45 -7.39
N ASP A 66 0.47 -5.07 -7.41
CA ASP A 66 0.84 -6.18 -8.30
C ASP A 66 0.54 -7.58 -7.75
N ARG A 67 -0.18 -7.66 -6.63
CA ARG A 67 -0.52 -8.92 -5.93
C ARG A 67 -2.03 -9.22 -5.92
N PRO A 68 -2.70 -9.36 -7.08
CA PRO A 68 -4.11 -9.73 -7.11
C PRO A 68 -4.36 -11.16 -6.61
N ASP A 69 -3.31 -11.98 -6.53
CA ASP A 69 -3.33 -13.34 -5.99
C ASP A 69 -3.49 -13.38 -4.46
N LEU A 70 -3.06 -12.33 -3.75
CA LEU A 70 -3.25 -12.19 -2.31
C LEU A 70 -4.59 -11.52 -2.00
N SER A 71 -5.68 -12.28 -2.04
CA SER A 71 -7.02 -11.75 -1.84
C SER A 71 -7.29 -11.13 -0.46
N TRP A 72 -6.43 -11.42 0.53
CA TRP A 72 -6.50 -10.85 1.88
C TRP A 72 -5.64 -9.60 2.06
N LEU A 73 -4.68 -9.35 1.16
CA LEU A 73 -3.83 -8.16 1.22
C LEU A 73 -4.71 -6.92 1.04
N THR A 74 -4.60 -6.00 1.98
CA THR A 74 -5.29 -4.71 1.91
C THR A 74 -4.26 -3.60 1.91
N ILE A 75 -4.32 -2.72 0.90
CA ILE A 75 -3.52 -1.50 0.84
C ILE A 75 -4.46 -0.34 0.59
N THR A 76 -4.48 0.62 1.51
CA THR A 76 -5.29 1.84 1.41
C THR A 76 -4.39 3.06 1.51
N ALA A 77 -4.83 4.18 0.93
CA ALA A 77 -4.14 5.45 1.01
C ALA A 77 -5.13 6.56 1.34
N GLU A 78 -4.71 7.47 2.21
CA GLU A 78 -5.45 8.68 2.56
C GLU A 78 -4.51 9.88 2.60
N LEU A 79 -5.00 11.05 2.17
CA LEU A 79 -4.29 12.31 2.36
C LEU A 79 -4.39 12.72 3.83
N VAL A 80 -3.27 13.15 4.41
CA VAL A 80 -3.18 13.64 5.79
C VAL A 80 -2.45 14.98 5.82
N GLU A 81 -2.82 15.83 6.79
CA GLU A 81 -2.20 17.15 7.03
C GLU A 81 -0.76 17.05 7.59
#